data_AF-A0A958W345-F1
#
_entry.id   AF-A0A958W345-F1
#
_cell.length_a   1.000
_cell.length_b   1.000
_cell.length_c   1.000
_cell.angle_alpha   90.00
_cell.angle_beta   90.00
_cell.angle_gamma   90.00
#
_symmetry.space_group_name_H-M   'P 1'
#
loop_
_entity.id
_entity.type
_entity.pdbx_description
1 polymer ?
#
loop_
_entity_poly.entity_id
_entity_poly.type
_entity_poly.pdbx_seq_one_letter_code
_entity_poly.pdbx_strand_id
1 'polypeptide(L)' 'MIIDQKYQALLLEALEELMYKLSLELANLKGEPLTKARKDLTNKQKEIEALQHLISVSKD' A
#
# COMPACT_ATOMS: atom_id res chain seq x y z
N MET A 1 1.41 -18.17 -2.18
CA MET A 1 2.36 -17.70 -1.15
C MET A 1 1.79 -18.14 0.18
N ILE A 2 2.58 -18.85 0.98
CA ILE A 2 2.20 -19.26 2.33
C ILE A 2 2.92 -18.30 3.28
N ILE A 3 2.16 -17.53 4.06
CA ILE A 3 2.70 -16.62 5.07
C ILE A 3 2.35 -17.23 6.41
N ASP A 4 3.36 -17.51 7.23
CA ASP A 4 3.16 -17.92 8.61
C ASP A 4 2.33 -16.85 9.33
N GLN A 5 1.22 -17.29 9.93
CA GLN A 5 0.21 -16.45 10.56
C GLN A 5 0.81 -15.44 11.56
N LYS A 6 1.93 -15.78 12.21
CA LYS A 6 2.63 -14.88 13.14
C LYS A 6 3.22 -13.63 12.48
N TYR A 7 3.53 -13.69 11.18
CA TYR A 7 4.06 -12.56 10.41
C TYR A 7 2.96 -11.78 9.69
N GLN A 8 1.77 -12.36 9.53
CA GLN A 8 0.67 -11.75 8.79
C GLN A 8 0.28 -10.40 9.40
N ALA A 9 0.10 -10.32 10.72
CA ALA A 9 -0.24 -9.08 11.42
C ALA A 9 0.85 -8.01 11.25
N LEU A 10 2.12 -8.39 11.45
CA LEU A 10 3.26 -7.48 11.32
C LEU A 10 3.39 -6.92 9.89
N LEU A 11 3.18 -7.76 8.89
CA LEU A 11 3.25 -7.33 7.49
C LEU A 11 2.09 -6.40 7.13
N LEU A 12 0.87 -6.69 7.60
CA LEU A 12 -0.29 -5.81 7.36
C LEU A 12 -0.10 -4.44 8.03
N GLU A 13 0.38 -4.41 9.27
CA GLU A 13 0.68 -3.17 9.99
C GLU A 13 1.73 -2.33 9.25
N ALA A 14 2.82 -2.95 8.79
CA ALA A 14 3.84 -2.26 7.99
C ALA A 14 3.28 -1.70 6.68
N LEU A 15 2.39 -2.44 5.99
CA LEU A 15 1.75 -1.96 4.77
C LEU A 15 0.75 -0.82 5.03
N GLU A 16 0.05 -0.85 6.17
CA GLU A 16 -0.83 0.25 6.60
C GLU A 16 -0.03 1.54 6.84
N GLU A 17 1.12 1.45 7.50
CA GLU A 17 2.00 2.61 7.72
C GLU A 17 2.52 3.19 6.40
N LEU A 18 2.91 2.32 5.45
CA LEU A 18 3.33 2.74 4.12
C LEU A 18 2.18 3.40 3.35
N MET A 19 0.97 2.85 3.43
CA MET A 19 -0.23 3.43 2.82
C MET A 19 -0.51 4.83 3.38
N TYR A 20 -0.41 4.98 4.71
CA TYR A 20 -0.60 6.27 5.36
C TYR A 20 0.39 7.32 4.86
N LYS A 21 1.69 7.01 4.86
CA LYS A 21 2.73 7.91 4.34
C LYS A 21 2.47 8.32 2.90
N LEU A 22 2.10 7.35 2.06
CA LEU A 22 1.82 7.60 0.66
C LEU A 22 0.55 8.45 0.44
N SER A 23 -0.45 8.30 1.31
CA SER A 23 -1.65 9.15 1.30
C SER A 23 -1.33 10.62 1.60
N LEU A 24 -0.38 10.89 2.50
CA LEU A 24 0.07 12.25 2.81
C LEU A 24 0.79 12.87 1.60
N GLU A 25 1.64 12.10 0.92
CA GLU A 25 2.32 12.57 -0.30
C GLU A 25 1.33 12.88 -1.43
N LEU A 26 0.33 12.01 -1.64
CA LEU A 26 -0.72 12.24 -2.64
C LEU A 26 -1.63 13.42 -2.27
N ALA A 27 -1.89 13.65 -0.99
CA ALA A 27 -2.68 14.79 -0.52
C ALA A 27 -2.01 16.12 -0.89
N ASN A 28 -0.69 16.20 -0.81
CA ASN A 28 0.08 17.38 -1.23
C ASN A 28 -0.02 17.67 -2.74
N LEU A 29 -0.42 16.68 -3.55
CA LEU A 29 -0.57 16.77 -5.01
C LEU A 29 -2.05 16.83 -5.45
N LYS A 30 -2.98 17.02 -4.51
CA LYS A 30 -4.42 17.03 -4.80
C LYS A 30 -4.81 18.30 -5.53
N GLY A 31 -5.50 18.15 -6.66
CA GLY A 31 -5.91 19.27 -7.52
C GLY A 31 -4.84 19.69 -8.53
N GLU A 32 -3.59 19.24 -8.35
CA GLU A 32 -2.51 19.46 -9.29
C GLU A 32 -2.67 18.61 -10.57
N PRO A 33 -2.04 19.01 -11.68
CA PRO A 33 -2.01 18.22 -12.90
C PRO A 33 -1.54 16.78 -12.67
N LEU A 34 -1.95 15.86 -13.55
CA LEU A 34 -1.59 14.45 -13.47
C LEU A 34 -0.13 14.24 -13.93
N THR A 35 0.82 14.66 -13.11
CA THR A 35 2.26 14.54 -13.33
C THR A 35 2.72 13.08 -13.26
N LYS A 36 3.90 12.80 -13.80
CA LYS A 36 4.54 11.47 -13.67
C LYS A 36 4.66 11.05 -12.20
N ALA A 37 5.10 11.95 -11.33
CA ALA A 37 5.22 11.69 -9.89
C ALA A 37 3.88 11.27 -9.26
N ARG A 38 2.79 11.98 -9.59
CA ARG A 38 1.44 11.62 -9.09
C ARG A 38 1.00 10.24 -9.60
N LYS A 39 1.27 9.91 -10.87
CA LYS A 39 0.99 8.57 -11.43
C LYS A 39 1.80 7.49 -10.72
N ASP A 40 3.08 7.73 -10.49
CA ASP A 40 3.98 6.78 -9.83
C ASP A 40 3.53 6.50 -8.40
N LEU A 41 3.12 7.54 -7.66
CA LEU A 41 2.53 7.40 -6.32
C LEU A 41 1.20 6.64 -6.36
N THR A 42 0.29 6.97 -7.29
CA THR A 42 -0.97 6.24 -7.43
C THR A 42 -0.74 4.76 -7.78
N ASN A 43 0.29 4.43 -8.56
CA ASN A 43 0.63 3.04 -8.86
C ASN A 43 1.16 2.31 -7.63
N LYS A 44 2.06 2.94 -6.86
CA LYS A 44 2.53 2.40 -5.58
C LYS A 44 1.39 2.15 -4.60
N GLN A 45 0.41 3.04 -4.53
CA GLN A 45 -0.79 2.83 -3.71
C GLN A 45 -1.50 1.52 -4.07
N LYS A 46 -1.74 1.31 -5.37
CA LYS A 46 -2.39 0.09 -5.88
C LYS A 46 -1.59 -1.17 -5.62
N GLU A 47 -0.26 -1.10 -5.72
CA GLU A 47 0.64 -2.21 -5.40
C GLU A 47 0.55 -2.59 -3.92
N ILE A 48 0.52 -1.61 -3.02
CA ILE A 48 0.33 -1.85 -1.58
C ILE A 48 -1.05 -2.46 -1.30
N GLU A 49 -2.13 -1.94 -1.90
CA GLU A 49 -3.49 -2.50 -1.76
C GLU A 49 -3.54 -3.96 -2.22
N ALA A 50 -2.90 -4.28 -3.36
CA ALA A 50 -2.82 -5.64 -3.87
C ALA A 50 -2.05 -6.56 -2.92
N LEU A 51 -0.94 -6.10 -2.33
CA LEU A 51 -0.19 -6.86 -1.34
C LEU A 51 -0.99 -7.10 -0.06
N GLN A 52 -1.68 -6.07 0.47
CA GLN A 52 -2.55 -6.22 1.64
C GLN A 52 -3.66 -7.25 1.38
N HIS A 53 -4.26 -7.22 0.19
CA HIS A 53 -5.25 -8.23 -0.20
C HIS A 53 -4.63 -9.63 -0.25
N LEU A 54 -3.48 -9.81 -0.91
CA LEU A 54 -2.80 -11.11 -0.97
C LEU A 54 -2.42 -11.66 0.41
N ILE A 55 -1.96 -10.79 1.33
CA ILE A 55 -1.58 -11.18 2.68
C ILE A 55 -2.81 -11.50 3.55
N SER A 56 -3.90 -10.76 3.41
CA SER A 56 -5.12 -11.00 4.19
C SER A 56 -5.84 -12.30 3.80
N VAL A 57 -5.75 -12.71 2.52
CA VAL A 57 -6.32 -13.97 2.03
C VAL A 57 -5.33 -15.13 2.06
N SER A 58 -4.04 -14.87 2.29
CA SER A 58 -3.03 -15.91 2.52
C SER A 58 -3.34 -16.54 3.88
N LYS A 59 -4.04 -17.67 3.82
CA LYS A 59 -4.29 -18.56 4.96
C LYS A 59 -3.47 -19.82 4.75
N ASP A 60 -2.74 -20.22 5.78
CA ASP A 60 -2.38 -21.62 5.99
C ASP A 60 -3.62 -22.42 6.43
#